data_AF-A0A5P2W0C7-F1
#
_entry.id   AF-A0A5P2W0C7-F1
#
_cell.length_a   1.000
_cell.length_b   1.000
_cell.length_c   1.000
_cell.angle_alpha   90.00
_cell.angle_beta   90.00
_cell.angle_gamma   90.00
#
_symmetry.space_group_name_H-M   'P 1'
#
loop_
_entity.id
_entity.type
_entity.pdbx_description
1 polymer ?
#
loop_
_entity_poly.entity_id
_entity_poly.type
_entity_poly.pdbx_seq_one_letter_code
_entity_poly.pdbx_strand_id
1 'polypeptide(L)'
;MLRVLAETEGVRYEGTVQDRAGRIGQAFSVTDASGGLPTKRVLIFDPQTGELLADEEQILGDTGKLQVAPNSVIGYVTFLTSERQP
;
A
#
# COMPACT_ATOMS: atom_id res chain seq x y z
N MET A 1 -11.42 -12.02 2.28
CA MET A 1 -10.55 -11.14 1.48
C MET A 1 -9.08 -11.30 1.86
N LEU A 2 -8.69 -11.13 3.14
CA LEU A 2 -7.29 -11.26 3.59
C LEU A 2 -6.63 -12.60 3.22
N ARG A 3 -7.38 -13.71 3.18
CA ARG A 3 -6.89 -15.01 2.70
C ARG A 3 -6.43 -15.01 1.24
N VAL A 4 -7.15 -14.30 0.35
CA VAL A 4 -6.80 -14.22 -1.06
C VAL A 4 -5.50 -13.47 -1.24
N LEU A 5 -5.34 -12.33 -0.54
CA LEU A 5 -4.09 -11.56 -0.57
C LEU A 5 -2.89 -12.36 -0.06
N ALA A 6 -3.08 -13.21 0.95
CA ALA A 6 -2.02 -14.06 1.48
C ALA A 6 -1.56 -15.16 0.50
N GLU A 7 -2.41 -15.58 -0.43
CA GLU A 7 -2.12 -16.65 -1.40
C GLU A 7 -1.66 -16.10 -2.76
N THR A 8 -1.75 -14.79 -2.99
CA THR A 8 -1.35 -14.17 -4.25
C THR A 8 0.18 -14.03 -4.32
N GLU A 9 0.77 -14.61 -5.36
CA GLU A 9 2.21 -14.47 -5.64
C GLU A 9 2.61 -12.99 -5.77
N GLY A 10 3.72 -12.61 -5.16
CA GLY A 10 4.23 -11.24 -5.15
C GLY A 10 3.56 -10.30 -4.13
N VAL A 11 2.47 -10.72 -3.49
CA VAL A 11 1.89 -9.97 -2.36
C VAL A 11 2.66 -10.30 -1.09
N ARG A 12 3.06 -9.27 -0.34
CA ARG A 12 3.74 -9.40 0.95
C ARG A 12 2.90 -8.82 2.06
N TYR A 13 2.79 -9.52 3.18
CA TYR A 13 2.25 -8.94 4.40
C TYR A 13 3.32 -8.10 5.09
N GLU A 14 3.02 -6.82 5.34
CA GLU A 14 3.94 -5.82 5.89
C GLU A 14 3.74 -5.59 7.39
N GLY A 15 2.70 -6.18 7.98
CA GLY A 15 2.39 -6.04 9.39
C GLY A 15 1.21 -5.13 9.68
N THR A 16 1.07 -4.80 10.96
CA THR A 16 0.07 -3.84 11.46
C THR A 16 0.65 -2.43 11.41
N VAL A 17 -0.11 -1.50 10.84
CA VAL A 17 0.29 -0.09 10.66
C VAL A 17 -0.81 0.84 11.14
N GLN A 18 -0.46 2.10 11.36
CA GLN A 18 -1.43 3.18 11.53
C GLN A 18 -1.46 4.01 10.25
N ASP A 19 -2.65 4.17 9.66
CA ASP A 19 -2.84 5.03 8.49
C ASP A 19 -2.74 6.52 8.87
N ARG A 20 -2.70 7.41 7.88
CA ARG A 20 -2.63 8.87 8.12
C ARG A 20 -3.89 9.46 8.76
N ALA A 21 -5.00 8.72 8.83
CA ALA A 21 -6.20 9.10 9.58
C ALA A 21 -6.19 8.57 11.03
N GLY A 22 -5.11 7.90 11.46
CA GLY A 22 -4.95 7.37 12.81
C GLY A 22 -5.57 6.00 13.05
N ARG A 23 -6.10 5.34 12.01
CA ARG A 23 -6.75 4.02 12.10
C ARG A 23 -5.72 2.91 12.02
N ILE A 24 -5.91 1.85 12.80
CA ILE A 24 -5.04 0.67 12.79
C ILE A 24 -5.50 -0.27 11.66
N GLY A 25 -4.57 -0.66 10.80
CA GLY A 25 -4.83 -1.53 9.65
C GLY A 25 -3.76 -2.58 9.42
N GLN A 26 -4.07 -3.54 8.57
CA GLN A 26 -3.16 -4.60 8.09
C GLN A 26 -2.62 -4.19 6.72
N ALA A 27 -1.31 -4.06 6.60
CA ALA A 27 -0.66 -3.61 5.37
C ALA A 27 -0.21 -4.79 4.51
N PHE A 28 -0.49 -4.69 3.21
CA PHE A 28 -0.03 -5.63 2.19
C PHE A 28 0.62 -4.86 1.06
N SER A 29 1.72 -5.38 0.52
CA SER A 29 2.44 -4.72 -0.56
C SER A 29 2.62 -5.57 -1.80
N VAL A 30 2.77 -4.89 -2.93
CA VAL A 30 3.29 -5.47 -4.17
C VAL A 30 4.40 -4.57 -4.68
N THR A 31 5.41 -5.16 -5.31
CA THR A 31 6.43 -4.40 -6.03
C THR A 31 6.15 -4.48 -7.52
N ASP A 32 6.04 -3.32 -8.16
CA ASP A 32 5.95 -3.20 -9.60
C ASP A 32 7.28 -2.66 -10.14
N ALA A 33 7.92 -3.42 -11.03
CA ALA A 33 9.17 -3.03 -11.69
C ALA A 33 8.99 -2.87 -13.21
N SER A 34 7.76 -2.88 -13.72
CA SER A 34 7.47 -2.80 -15.15
C SER A 34 7.71 -1.39 -15.74
N GLY A 35 7.60 -0.35 -14.91
CA GLY A 35 7.62 1.07 -15.31
C GLY A 35 8.93 1.81 -15.07
N GLY A 36 10.08 1.24 -15.45
CA GLY A 36 11.39 1.91 -15.39
C GLY A 36 11.97 2.08 -13.97
N LEU A 37 11.33 2.87 -13.12
CA LEU A 37 11.64 3.01 -11.70
C LEU A 37 10.71 2.11 -10.89
N PRO A 38 11.24 1.12 -10.13
CA PRO A 38 10.38 0.24 -9.35
C PRO A 38 9.62 1.00 -8.28
N THR A 39 8.35 0.66 -8.09
CA THR A 39 7.52 1.19 -7.01
C THR A 39 7.00 0.07 -6.13
N LYS A 40 6.79 0.39 -4.85
CA LYS A 40 6.09 -0.47 -3.89
C LYS A 40 4.74 0.16 -3.62
N ARG A 41 3.68 -0.55 -3.95
CA ARG A 41 2.32 -0.16 -3.56
C ARG A 41 1.91 -0.91 -2.32
N VAL A 42 1.39 -0.20 -1.34
CA VAL A 42 0.96 -0.71 -0.04
C VAL A 42 -0.52 -0.39 0.13
N LEU A 43 -1.34 -1.43 0.33
CA LEU A 43 -2.75 -1.31 0.65
C LEU A 43 -2.94 -1.62 2.13
N ILE A 44 -3.67 -0.75 2.82
CA ILE A 44 -3.97 -0.89 4.25
C ILE A 44 -5.45 -1.24 4.40
N PHE A 45 -5.74 -2.38 5.02
CA PHE A 45 -7.11 -2.84 5.23
C PHE A 45 -7.50 -2.84 6.71
N ASP A 46 -8.76 -2.55 7.00
CA ASP A 46 -9.35 -2.77 8.32
C ASP A 46 -9.37 -4.29 8.61
N PRO A 47 -8.79 -4.76 9.74
CA PRO A 47 -8.73 -6.18 10.06
C PRO A 47 -10.10 -6.80 10.41
N GLN A 48 -11.07 -6.00 10.85
CA GLN A 48 -12.40 -6.44 11.27
C GLN A 48 -13.37 -6.47 10.10
N THR A 49 -13.39 -5.42 9.27
CA THR A 49 -14.36 -5.26 8.18
C THR A 49 -13.79 -5.67 6.81
N GLY A 50 -12.45 -5.63 6.66
CA GLY A 50 -11.78 -5.81 5.38
C GLY A 50 -11.89 -4.61 4.44
N GLU A 51 -12.40 -3.46 4.91
CA GLU A 51 -12.46 -2.24 4.11
C GLU A 51 -11.06 -1.71 3.79
N LEU A 52 -10.90 -1.11 2.62
CA LEU A 52 -9.66 -0.45 2.24
C LEU A 52 -9.58 0.91 2.94
N LEU A 53 -8.60 1.08 3.80
CA LEU A 53 -8.37 2.31 4.56
C LEU A 53 -7.47 3.29 3.81
N ALA A 54 -6.43 2.78 3.14
CA ALA A 54 -5.48 3.59 2.39
C ALA A 54 -4.76 2.82 1.26
N ASP A 55 -4.33 3.58 0.25
CA ASP A 55 -3.41 3.16 -0.81
C ASP A 55 -2.18 4.09 -0.76
N GLU A 56 -1.00 3.51 -0.59
CA GLU A 56 0.29 4.21 -0.52
C GLU A 56 1.21 3.72 -1.64
N GLU A 57 1.91 4.65 -2.28
CA GLU A 57 2.94 4.35 -3.27
C GLU A 57 4.29 4.89 -2.81
N GLN A 58 5.29 4.02 -2.79
CA GLN A 58 6.67 4.33 -2.47
C GLN A 58 7.56 4.14 -3.69
N ILE A 59 8.48 5.07 -3.91
CA ILE A 59 9.54 4.90 -4.91
C ILE A 59 10.66 4.05 -4.32
N LEU A 60 11.14 3.07 -5.09
CA LEU A 60 12.23 2.18 -4.69
C LEU A 60 13.51 2.50 -5.47
N GLY A 61 14.64 2.08 -4.89
CA GLY A 61 15.93 2.13 -5.56
C GLY A 61 16.49 3.54 -5.75
N ASP A 62 17.43 3.66 -6.70
CA ASP A 62 18.07 4.92 -7.05
C ASP A 62 17.14 5.77 -7.94
N THR A 63 16.74 6.92 -7.43
CA THR A 63 15.82 7.86 -8.11
C THR A 63 16.55 8.79 -9.08
N GLY A 64 17.87 8.70 -9.18
CA GLY A 64 18.71 9.45 -10.09
C GLY A 64 18.51 10.96 -9.97
N LYS A 65 18.10 11.59 -11.06
CA LYS A 65 17.91 13.06 -11.12
C LYS A 65 16.70 13.57 -10.33
N LEU A 66 15.79 12.69 -9.90
CA LEU A 66 14.66 13.09 -9.06
C LEU A 66 15.13 13.49 -7.65
N GLN A 67 16.27 12.99 -7.19
CA GLN A 67 16.84 13.28 -5.87
C GLN A 67 15.87 13.03 -4.71
N VAL A 68 15.01 12.03 -4.86
CA VAL A 68 14.08 11.57 -3.83
C VAL A 68 14.75 10.40 -3.08
N ALA A 69 14.67 10.40 -1.75
CA ALA A 69 15.25 9.33 -0.96
C ALA A 69 14.54 7.98 -1.26
N PRO A 70 15.26 6.85 -1.31
CA PRO A 70 14.63 5.53 -1.47
C PRO A 70 13.60 5.25 -0.37
N ASN A 71 12.52 4.54 -0.72
CA ASN A 71 11.37 4.24 0.14
C ASN A 71 10.55 5.49 0.55
N SER A 72 10.76 6.63 -0.10
CA SER A 72 9.90 7.79 0.12
C SER A 72 8.50 7.54 -0.42
N VAL A 73 7.49 7.97 0.34
CA VAL A 73 6.10 7.98 -0.12
C VAL A 73 5.91 9.07 -1.16
N ILE A 74 5.57 8.66 -2.39
CA ILE A 74 5.32 9.55 -3.53
C ILE A 74 3.84 9.68 -3.87
N GLY A 75 2.99 8.81 -3.34
CA GLY A 75 1.54 8.85 -3.47
C GLY A 75 0.84 8.32 -2.22
N TYR A 76 -0.28 8.93 -1.83
CA TYR A 76 -1.08 8.45 -0.71
C TYR A 76 -2.55 8.86 -0.88
N VAL A 77 -3.45 7.89 -0.81
CA VAL A 77 -4.90 8.10 -0.77
C VAL A 77 -5.45 7.53 0.53
N THR A 78 -6.21 8.35 1.27
CA THR A 78 -6.96 7.94 2.45
C THR A 78 -8.43 7.79 2.08
N PHE A 79 -9.01 6.61 2.31
CA PHE A 79 -10.45 6.39 2.16
C PHE A 79 -11.14 6.69 3.49
N LEU A 80 -11.85 7.82 3.57
CA LEU A 80 -12.59 8.22 4.77
C LEU A 80 -13.96 7.53 4.86
N THR A 81 -14.54 7.24 3.70
CA THR A 81 -15.75 6.43 3.54
C THR A 81 -15.52 5.45 2.42
N SER A 82 -15.81 4.18 2.67
CA SER A 82 -15.79 3.12 1.66
C SER A 82 -17.23 2.66 1.46
N GLU A 83 -17.88 3.20 0.44
CA GLU A 83 -19.19 2.69 0.03
C GLU A 83 -18.97 1.54 -0.94
N ARG A 84 -19.54 0.36 -0.64
CA ARG A 84 -19.73 -0.64 -1.70
C ARG A 84 -20.76 -0.05 -2.65
N GLN A 85 -20.34 0.25 -3.88
CA GLN A 85 -21.32 0.43 -4.95
C GLN A 85 -22.07 -0.90 -5.14
N PRO A 86 -23.41 -0.86 -5.21
CA PRO A 86 -24.27 -2.05 -5.27
C PRO A 86 -24.03 -2.90 -6.52
#